data_AF-A0AAI8T3R9-F1
#
_entry.id   AF-A0AAI8T3R9-F1
#
_cell.length_a   1.000
_cell.length_b   1.000
_cell.length_c   1.000
_cell.angle_alpha   90.00
_cell.angle_beta   90.00
_cell.angle_gamma   90.00
#
_symmetry.space_group_name_H-M   'P 1'
#
loop_
_entity.id
_entity.type
_entity.pdbx_description
1 polymer ?
#
loop_
_entity_poly.entity_id
_entity_poly.type
_entity_poly.pdbx_seq_one_letter_code
_entity_poly.pdbx_strand_id
1 'polypeptide(L)'
;MTRSPIIGLVLACAVALMPTAPAKAADDAFAYKISYRNIAKDPDGVWAGPALAPSPAGTVIIHEYTLKSAQGDWLISQIWNADCDSTACPTRLVRTSADGKKTVVIDDMMHQVIPPDDPRFAALPKSGPQAAFAKAPFHLSADGKELWNGDLRFEIGGGKP
;
A
#
# COMPACT_ATOMS: atom_id res chain seq x y z
N MET A 1 -47.39 33.94 50.44
CA MET A 1 -47.24 32.55 50.95
C MET A 1 -47.92 31.59 49.98
N THR A 2 -47.50 30.31 49.99
CA THR A 2 -47.85 29.14 49.12
C THR A 2 -47.20 29.15 47.72
N ARG A 3 -46.01 28.57 47.49
CA ARG A 3 -45.58 27.14 47.36
C ARG A 3 -45.84 26.50 45.97
N SER A 4 -44.75 26.36 45.20
CA SER A 4 -44.43 25.50 44.03
C SER A 4 -44.90 24.01 44.16
N PRO A 5 -45.00 23.16 43.09
CA PRO A 5 -43.90 22.87 42.14
C PRO A 5 -44.18 22.43 40.67
N ILE A 6 -43.16 22.71 39.83
CA ILE A 6 -42.46 21.83 38.84
C ILE A 6 -43.31 21.04 37.83
N ILE A 7 -43.07 21.32 36.52
CA ILE A 7 -42.84 20.40 35.38
C ILE A 7 -42.37 21.34 34.24
N GLY A 8 -41.16 21.31 33.66
CA GLY A 8 -40.23 20.21 33.45
C GLY A 8 -40.42 19.62 32.06
N LEU A 9 -40.13 20.36 30.98
CA LEU A 9 -40.01 19.77 29.64
C LEU A 9 -38.78 20.33 28.91
N VAL A 10 -37.66 19.63 29.09
CA VAL A 10 -36.49 19.70 28.23
C VAL A 10 -36.76 18.77 27.05
N LEU A 11 -37.00 19.31 25.85
CA LEU A 11 -37.07 18.50 24.63
C LEU A 11 -35.69 18.54 23.96
N ALA A 12 -35.03 17.39 23.96
CA ALA A 12 -33.67 17.19 23.48
C ALA A 12 -33.53 17.48 21.98
N CYS A 13 -32.51 18.26 21.62
CA CYS A 13 -31.98 18.31 20.26
C CYS A 13 -31.40 16.94 19.90
N ALA A 14 -32.14 16.16 19.11
CA ALA A 14 -31.61 14.95 18.48
C ALA A 14 -30.55 15.37 17.45
N VAL A 15 -29.28 15.24 17.82
CA VAL A 15 -28.16 15.28 16.87
C VAL A 15 -28.34 14.07 15.96
N ALA A 16 -28.72 14.32 14.71
CA ALA A 16 -28.75 13.30 13.67
C ALA A 16 -27.32 12.83 13.43
N LEU A 17 -26.93 11.73 14.09
CA LEU A 17 -25.78 10.93 13.70
C LEU A 17 -26.11 10.36 12.32
N MET A 18 -25.64 11.02 11.26
CA MET A 18 -25.59 10.39 9.96
C MET A 18 -24.66 9.18 10.05
N PRO A 19 -25.10 7.98 9.67
CA PRO A 19 -24.17 6.86 9.51
C PRO A 19 -23.22 7.23 8.36
N THR A 20 -21.97 7.56 8.70
CA THR A 20 -20.88 7.54 7.72
C THR A 20 -20.80 6.13 7.18
N ALA A 21 -21.21 5.94 5.92
CA ALA A 21 -21.15 4.65 5.25
C ALA A 21 -19.75 4.03 5.40
N PRO A 22 -19.62 2.75 5.78
CA PRO A 22 -18.32 2.15 5.99
C PRO A 22 -17.64 1.86 4.64
N ALA A 23 -16.40 2.37 4.52
CA ALA A 23 -15.23 1.67 3.99
C ALA A 23 -15.35 0.86 2.68
N LYS A 24 -16.16 1.26 1.70
CA LYS A 24 -16.12 0.68 0.34
C LYS A 24 -14.91 1.14 -0.50
N ALA A 25 -14.04 1.99 0.07
CA ALA A 25 -12.90 2.58 -0.62
C ALA A 25 -11.61 1.73 -0.55
N ALA A 26 -11.56 0.69 0.29
CA ALA A 26 -10.34 -0.11 0.47
C ALA A 26 -10.13 -1.15 -0.65
N ASP A 27 -11.21 -1.68 -1.24
CA ASP A 27 -11.12 -2.76 -2.24
C ASP A 27 -10.57 -2.30 -3.60
N ASP A 28 -10.62 -0.99 -3.90
CA ASP A 28 -10.12 -0.38 -5.14
C ASP A 28 -8.87 0.52 -4.92
N ALA A 29 -8.25 0.42 -3.74
CA ALA A 29 -7.12 1.27 -3.39
C ALA A 29 -5.85 0.86 -4.14
N PHE A 30 -5.63 -0.43 -4.34
CA PHE A 30 -4.43 -0.97 -4.98
C PHE A 30 -4.64 -1.16 -6.49
N ALA A 31 -3.66 -0.75 -7.30
CA ALA A 31 -3.62 -1.03 -8.72
C ALA A 31 -2.19 -1.23 -9.24
N TYR A 32 -2.03 -2.14 -10.19
CA TYR A 32 -0.79 -2.26 -10.95
C TYR A 32 -0.59 -1.04 -11.86
N LYS A 33 0.62 -0.49 -11.86
CA LYS A 33 1.01 0.67 -12.67
C LYS A 33 1.81 0.24 -13.89
N ILE A 34 2.99 -0.33 -13.69
CA ILE A 34 3.93 -0.64 -14.78
C ILE A 34 5.03 -1.60 -14.33
N SER A 35 5.65 -2.29 -15.30
CA SER A 35 6.91 -3.01 -15.10
C SER A 35 8.01 -2.43 -15.98
N TYR A 36 9.17 -2.18 -15.38
CA TYR A 36 10.39 -1.81 -16.07
C TYR A 36 11.33 -3.02 -16.08
N ARG A 37 11.74 -3.50 -17.26
CA ARG A 37 12.58 -4.71 -17.41
C ARG A 37 13.98 -4.37 -17.90
N ASN A 38 14.97 -5.19 -17.55
CA ASN A 38 16.38 -5.02 -17.92
C ASN A 38 16.95 -3.68 -17.47
N ILE A 39 16.68 -3.33 -16.21
CA ILE A 39 16.94 -1.98 -15.69
C ILE A 39 18.37 -1.82 -15.22
N ALA A 40 19.06 -0.85 -15.83
CA ALA A 40 20.35 -0.32 -15.37
C ALA A 40 20.20 1.04 -14.66
N LYS A 41 19.07 1.72 -14.88
CA LYS A 41 18.74 3.01 -14.25
C LYS A 41 17.23 3.07 -14.01
N ASP A 42 16.83 3.26 -12.76
CA ASP A 42 15.42 3.41 -12.40
C ASP A 42 14.85 4.72 -12.98
N PRO A 43 13.83 4.68 -13.88
CA PRO A 43 13.19 5.86 -14.43
C PRO A 43 12.53 6.75 -13.36
N ASP A 44 12.03 6.12 -12.30
CA ASP A 44 11.28 6.79 -11.25
C ASP A 44 12.18 7.23 -10.08
N GLY A 45 13.46 6.87 -10.10
CA GLY A 45 14.48 7.30 -9.13
C GLY A 45 14.26 6.75 -7.72
N VAL A 46 13.49 5.68 -7.58
CA VAL A 46 13.21 5.04 -6.29
C VAL A 46 14.38 4.16 -5.88
N TRP A 47 14.98 3.44 -6.83
CA TRP A 47 16.09 2.52 -6.67
C TRP A 47 17.38 3.12 -7.26
N ALA A 48 18.50 2.84 -6.59
CA ALA A 48 19.82 3.28 -7.03
C ALA A 48 20.91 2.32 -6.52
N GLY A 49 22.11 2.46 -7.10
CA GLY A 49 23.30 1.77 -6.61
C GLY A 49 23.21 0.25 -6.76
N PRO A 50 23.67 -0.53 -5.74
CA PRO A 50 23.77 -1.99 -5.83
C PRO A 50 22.45 -2.72 -6.11
N ALA A 51 21.30 -2.13 -5.75
CA ALA A 51 20.00 -2.72 -6.03
C ALA A 51 19.76 -2.93 -7.53
N LEU A 52 20.36 -2.09 -8.38
CA LEU A 52 20.28 -2.16 -9.85
C LEU A 52 21.45 -2.93 -10.48
N ALA A 53 22.33 -3.54 -9.68
CA ALA A 53 23.46 -4.29 -10.22
C ALA A 53 22.97 -5.56 -10.93
N PRO A 54 23.47 -5.87 -12.13
CA PRO A 54 23.22 -7.16 -12.76
C PRO A 54 23.66 -8.30 -11.85
N SER A 55 22.87 -9.38 -11.78
CA SER A 55 23.19 -10.56 -11.00
C SER A 55 23.27 -11.81 -11.86
N PRO A 56 23.96 -12.88 -11.41
CA PRO A 56 23.92 -14.17 -12.09
C PRO A 56 22.50 -14.75 -12.22
N ALA A 57 21.58 -14.36 -11.33
CA ALA A 57 20.17 -14.78 -11.36
C ALA A 57 19.35 -14.11 -12.47
N GLY A 58 19.92 -13.12 -13.18
CA GLY A 58 19.30 -12.49 -14.33
C GLY A 58 19.27 -10.97 -14.26
N THR A 59 18.41 -10.40 -15.10
CA THR A 59 18.25 -8.94 -15.22
C THR A 59 17.30 -8.39 -14.16
N VAL A 60 17.56 -7.14 -13.75
CA VAL A 60 16.73 -6.43 -12.77
C VAL A 60 15.41 -6.01 -13.41
N ILE A 61 14.31 -6.25 -12.70
CA ILE A 61 12.97 -5.80 -13.06
C ILE A 61 12.42 -4.99 -11.89
N ILE A 62 11.74 -3.86 -12.18
CA ILE A 62 11.03 -3.07 -11.18
C ILE A 62 9.54 -3.15 -11.51
N HIS A 63 8.73 -3.52 -10.53
CA HIS A 63 7.28 -3.53 -10.60
C HIS A 63 6.73 -2.41 -9.75
N GLU A 64 5.90 -1.58 -10.36
CA GLU A 64 5.28 -0.45 -9.68
C GLU A 64 3.78 -0.61 -9.58
N TYR A 65 3.26 -0.16 -8.44
CA TYR A 65 1.87 -0.20 -8.08
C TYR A 65 1.47 1.13 -7.44
N THR A 66 0.21 1.51 -7.58
CA THR A 66 -0.37 2.65 -6.88
C THR A 66 -1.26 2.16 -5.75
N LEU A 67 -1.16 2.81 -4.59
CA LEU A 67 -2.07 2.60 -3.47
C LEU A 67 -2.74 3.93 -3.10
N LYS A 68 -4.04 4.05 -3.39
CA LYS A 68 -4.82 5.26 -3.14
C LYS A 68 -5.18 5.37 -1.67
N SER A 69 -5.09 6.57 -1.11
CA SER A 69 -5.56 6.88 0.24
C SER A 69 -6.19 8.26 0.31
N ALA A 70 -6.90 8.54 1.40
CA ALA A 70 -7.46 9.88 1.65
C ALA A 70 -6.37 10.97 1.79
N GLN A 71 -5.14 10.58 2.08
CA GLN A 71 -3.98 11.48 2.24
C GLN A 71 -3.18 11.66 0.94
N GLY A 72 -3.58 10.97 -0.13
CA GLY A 72 -2.92 10.98 -1.44
C GLY A 72 -2.56 9.59 -1.93
N ASP A 73 -2.11 9.52 -3.18
CA ASP A 73 -1.67 8.29 -3.80
C ASP A 73 -0.22 7.97 -3.40
N TRP A 74 0.01 6.71 -3.05
CA TRP A 74 1.31 6.16 -2.75
C TRP A 74 1.82 5.34 -3.93
N LEU A 75 3.14 5.36 -4.14
CA LEU A 75 3.81 4.45 -5.05
C LEU A 75 4.42 3.31 -4.22
N ILE A 76 4.13 2.08 -4.63
CA ILE A 76 4.84 0.90 -4.16
C ILE A 76 5.73 0.45 -5.31
N SER A 77 7.02 0.35 -5.05
CA SER A 77 8.01 -0.12 -6.02
C SER A 77 8.66 -1.37 -5.46
N GLN A 78 8.44 -2.52 -6.10
CA GLN A 78 9.06 -3.79 -5.75
C GLN A 78 10.11 -4.14 -6.81
N ILE A 79 11.33 -4.44 -6.37
CA ILE A 79 12.42 -4.80 -7.28
C ILE A 79 12.63 -6.31 -7.27
N TRP A 80 12.69 -6.90 -8.45
CA TRP A 80 13.07 -8.29 -8.66
C TRP A 80 14.53 -8.30 -9.11
N ASN A 81 15.43 -8.35 -8.12
CA ASN A 81 16.87 -8.49 -8.26
C ASN A 81 17.35 -9.80 -7.58
N ALA A 82 18.64 -9.93 -7.31
CA ALA A 82 19.20 -11.10 -6.61
C ALA A 82 18.68 -11.30 -5.18
N ASP A 83 18.14 -10.26 -4.53
CA ASP A 83 17.62 -10.33 -3.16
C ASP A 83 16.14 -10.73 -3.13
N CYS A 84 15.47 -10.79 -4.29
CA CYS A 84 14.08 -11.22 -4.43
C CYS A 84 14.00 -12.72 -4.69
N ASP A 85 13.20 -13.41 -3.89
CA ASP A 85 12.93 -14.84 -4.03
C ASP A 85 11.44 -15.11 -4.31
N SER A 86 11.02 -16.38 -4.25
CA SER A 86 9.63 -16.78 -4.50
C SER A 86 8.64 -16.34 -3.40
N THR A 87 9.15 -15.82 -2.29
CA THR A 87 8.37 -15.44 -1.11
C THR A 87 8.38 -13.95 -0.89
N ALA A 88 9.55 -13.30 -0.93
CA ALA A 88 9.70 -11.90 -0.61
C ALA A 88 10.70 -11.19 -1.52
N CYS A 89 10.46 -9.91 -1.75
CA CYS A 89 11.28 -9.04 -2.59
C CYS A 89 11.47 -7.68 -1.93
N PRO A 90 12.62 -7.02 -2.15
CA PRO A 90 12.81 -5.67 -1.66
C PRO A 90 11.73 -4.74 -2.22
N THR A 91 11.09 -4.00 -1.33
CA THR A 91 9.92 -3.19 -1.65
C THR A 91 10.01 -1.85 -0.94
N ARG A 92 9.75 -0.78 -1.68
CA ARG A 92 9.74 0.59 -1.19
C ARG A 92 8.35 1.19 -1.27
N LEU A 93 7.90 1.76 -0.16
CA LEU A 93 6.74 2.67 -0.16
C LEU A 93 7.25 4.09 -0.34
N VAL A 94 6.69 4.80 -1.30
CA VAL A 94 7.14 6.13 -1.72
C VAL A 94 5.98 7.11 -1.63
N ARG A 95 6.24 8.22 -0.94
CA ARG A 95 5.37 9.40 -0.94
C ARG A 95 5.83 10.37 -2.02
N THR A 96 4.89 10.91 -2.79
CA THR A 96 5.15 12.06 -3.65
C THR A 96 4.56 13.30 -2.98
N SER A 97 5.37 14.31 -2.69
CA SER A 97 4.89 15.60 -2.19
C SER A 97 4.27 16.45 -3.31
N ALA A 98 3.57 17.52 -2.94
CA ALA A 98 2.87 18.39 -3.90
C ALA A 98 3.80 19.06 -4.93
N ASP A 99 5.09 19.19 -4.62
CA ASP A 99 6.14 19.68 -5.52
C ASP A 99 6.71 18.58 -6.45
N GLY A 100 6.17 17.36 -6.39
CA GLY A 100 6.62 16.22 -7.19
C GLY A 100 7.84 15.49 -6.61
N LYS A 101 8.38 15.91 -5.46
CA LYS A 101 9.50 15.21 -4.83
C LYS A 101 9.04 13.84 -4.29
N LYS A 102 9.82 12.82 -4.58
CA LYS A 102 9.62 11.46 -4.07
C LYS A 102 10.47 11.23 -2.82
N THR A 103 9.85 10.64 -1.80
CA THR A 103 10.51 10.25 -0.55
C THR A 103 10.15 8.80 -0.25
N VAL A 104 11.17 7.95 -0.11
CA VAL A 104 10.99 6.59 0.40
C VAL A 104 10.67 6.68 1.89
N VAL A 105 9.54 6.12 2.30
CA VAL A 105 9.08 6.13 3.70
C VAL A 105 9.16 4.74 4.35
N ILE A 106 9.22 3.68 3.55
CA ILE A 106 9.53 2.30 3.96
C ILE A 106 10.48 1.72 2.92
N ASP A 107 11.50 0.99 3.36
CA ASP A 107 12.45 0.22 2.56
C ASP A 107 12.70 -1.12 3.26
N ASP A 108 12.00 -2.18 2.84
CA ASP A 108 12.00 -3.48 3.55
C ASP A 108 11.70 -4.65 2.59
N MET A 109 11.78 -5.88 3.10
CA MET A 109 11.37 -7.10 2.41
C MET A 109 9.87 -7.34 2.61
N MET A 110 9.14 -7.51 1.50
CA MET A 110 7.69 -7.74 1.51
C MET A 110 7.36 -8.93 0.61
N HIS A 111 6.24 -9.60 0.85
CA HIS A 111 5.75 -10.68 0.00
C HIS A 111 5.79 -10.29 -1.48
N GLN A 112 6.31 -11.20 -2.28
CA GLN A 112 6.40 -11.02 -3.72
C GLN A 112 5.01 -10.79 -4.29
N VAL A 113 4.86 -9.69 -5.02
CA VAL A 113 3.64 -9.40 -5.79
C VAL A 113 3.88 -9.78 -7.22
N ILE A 114 3.09 -10.74 -7.69
CA ILE A 114 3.17 -11.25 -9.05
C ILE A 114 2.34 -10.34 -9.95
N PRO A 115 2.92 -9.71 -10.98
CA PRO A 115 2.16 -8.84 -11.87
C PRO A 115 1.16 -9.66 -12.68
N PRO A 116 -0.04 -9.09 -12.95
CA PRO A 116 -1.16 -9.83 -13.53
C PRO A 116 -0.90 -10.37 -14.95
N ASP A 117 0.06 -9.78 -15.65
CA ASP A 117 0.42 -10.04 -17.05
C ASP A 117 1.74 -10.84 -17.19
N ASP A 118 2.30 -11.40 -16.12
CA ASP A 118 3.52 -12.20 -16.21
C ASP A 118 3.24 -13.65 -16.67
N PRO A 119 3.68 -14.06 -17.88
CA PRO A 119 3.35 -15.36 -18.44
C PRO A 119 3.95 -16.53 -17.65
N ARG A 120 5.01 -16.30 -16.86
CA ARG A 120 5.62 -17.33 -16.01
C ARG A 120 4.64 -17.86 -14.95
N PHE A 121 3.62 -17.08 -14.64
CA PHE A 121 2.65 -17.35 -13.58
C PHE A 121 1.22 -17.58 -14.11
N ALA A 122 1.06 -17.78 -15.41
CA ALA A 122 -0.27 -17.98 -16.03
C ALA A 122 -1.04 -19.20 -15.49
N ALA A 123 -0.33 -20.18 -14.89
CA ALA A 123 -0.91 -21.38 -14.30
C ALA A 123 -1.32 -21.23 -12.83
N LEU A 124 -1.16 -20.04 -12.22
CA LEU A 124 -1.51 -19.84 -10.82
C LEU A 124 -3.02 -20.03 -10.57
N PRO A 125 -3.41 -20.56 -9.39
CA PRO A 125 -4.80 -20.66 -8.99
C PRO A 125 -5.50 -19.31 -9.02
N LYS A 126 -6.72 -19.27 -9.57
CA LYS A 126 -7.57 -18.08 -9.64
C LYS A 126 -8.52 -17.94 -8.44
N SER A 127 -8.37 -18.81 -7.44
CA SER A 127 -9.20 -18.83 -6.23
C SER A 127 -8.37 -19.22 -4.99
N GLY A 128 -8.89 -18.91 -3.81
CA GLY A 128 -8.23 -19.21 -2.53
C GLY A 128 -7.30 -18.09 -2.05
N PRO A 129 -6.51 -18.33 -0.99
CA PRO A 129 -5.72 -17.30 -0.32
C PRO A 129 -4.72 -16.59 -1.24
N GLN A 130 -4.05 -17.33 -2.14
CA GLN A 130 -3.10 -16.75 -3.09
C GLN A 130 -3.79 -15.79 -4.07
N ALA A 131 -4.95 -16.17 -4.60
CA ALA A 131 -5.71 -15.30 -5.50
C ALA A 131 -6.30 -14.07 -4.77
N ALA A 132 -6.68 -14.23 -3.51
CA ALA A 132 -7.12 -13.12 -2.67
C ALA A 132 -5.99 -12.12 -2.41
N PHE A 133 -4.79 -12.62 -2.07
CA PHE A 133 -3.59 -11.80 -1.92
C PHE A 133 -3.24 -11.08 -3.24
N ALA A 134 -3.25 -11.77 -4.38
CA ALA A 134 -2.95 -11.16 -5.66
C ALA A 134 -3.92 -10.02 -6.05
N LYS A 135 -5.17 -10.07 -5.57
CA LYS A 135 -6.16 -9.01 -5.81
C LYS A 135 -5.89 -7.76 -4.97
N ALA A 136 -5.45 -7.93 -3.73
CA ALA A 136 -5.17 -6.84 -2.80
C ALA A 136 -3.94 -7.15 -1.93
N PRO A 137 -2.74 -7.07 -2.51
CA PRO A 137 -1.51 -7.47 -1.81
C PRO A 137 -1.06 -6.43 -0.80
N PHE A 138 -1.56 -5.19 -0.89
CA PHE A 138 -1.22 -4.10 0.00
C PHE A 138 -2.45 -3.36 0.50
N HIS A 139 -2.43 -3.00 1.78
CA HIS A 139 -3.46 -2.20 2.43
C HIS A 139 -2.81 -1.17 3.34
N LEU A 140 -3.42 0.02 3.45
CA LEU A 140 -3.08 0.97 4.51
C LEU A 140 -3.99 0.73 5.71
N SER A 141 -3.44 0.88 6.91
CA SER A 141 -4.26 0.99 8.12
C SER A 141 -5.21 2.19 8.00
N ALA A 142 -6.33 2.14 8.73
CA ALA A 142 -7.34 3.19 8.67
C ALA A 142 -6.81 4.58 9.09
N ASP A 143 -5.80 4.62 9.95
CA ASP A 143 -5.11 5.85 10.37
C ASP A 143 -3.94 6.25 9.45
N GLY A 144 -3.64 5.43 8.43
CA GLY A 144 -2.57 5.65 7.46
C GLY A 144 -1.16 5.55 8.04
N LYS A 145 -1.00 4.95 9.22
CA LYS A 145 0.30 4.82 9.90
C LYS A 145 1.00 3.50 9.62
N GLU A 146 0.30 2.51 9.07
CA GLU A 146 0.90 1.23 8.70
C GLU A 146 0.60 0.90 7.24
N LEU A 147 1.59 0.31 6.59
CA LEU A 147 1.42 -0.47 5.37
C LEU A 147 1.34 -1.94 5.76
N TRP A 148 0.34 -2.65 5.25
CA TRP A 148 0.19 -4.09 5.39
C TRP A 148 0.45 -4.76 4.06
N ASN A 149 1.13 -5.91 4.11
CA ASN A 149 1.36 -6.77 2.96
C ASN A 149 1.10 -8.22 3.39
N GLY A 150 -0.10 -8.71 3.10
CA GLY A 150 -0.57 -9.98 3.67
C GLY A 150 -0.60 -9.91 5.20
N ASP A 151 0.19 -10.76 5.84
CA ASP A 151 0.39 -10.81 7.30
C ASP A 151 1.53 -9.90 7.82
N LEU A 152 2.32 -9.30 6.94
CA LEU A 152 3.39 -8.36 7.31
C LEU A 152 2.84 -6.95 7.54
N ARG A 153 3.40 -6.23 8.52
CA ARG A 153 3.02 -4.85 8.86
C ARG A 153 4.25 -3.97 9.03
N PHE A 154 4.19 -2.76 8.50
CA PHE A 154 5.30 -1.82 8.45
C PHE A 154 4.83 -0.42 8.87
N GLU A 155 5.52 0.21 9.82
CA GLU A 155 5.19 1.56 10.28
C GLU A 155 5.65 2.63 9.26
N ILE A 156 4.75 3.54 8.91
CA ILE A 156 4.99 4.68 8.03
C ILE A 156 5.43 5.87 8.90
N GLY A 157 6.64 6.35 8.69
CA GLY A 157 7.20 7.47 9.45
C GLY A 157 7.87 7.07 10.77
N GLY A 158 8.00 5.76 11.04
CA GLY A 158 8.80 5.21 12.15
C GLY A 158 10.30 5.08 11.84
N GLY A 159 10.76 5.62 10.71
CA GLY A 159 12.16 5.52 10.27
C GLY A 159 13.13 5.99 11.35
N LYS A 160 14.08 5.12 11.71
CA LYS A 160 15.25 5.49 12.49
C LYS A 160 16.09 6.51 11.68
N PRO A 161 16.68 7.53 12.31
CA PRO A 161 17.48 8.56 11.64
C PRO A 161 18.59 8.00 10.75
#